data_AF-A0A4Q9GJR3-F1
#
_entry.id   AF-A0A4Q9GJR3-F1
#
_cell.length_a   1.000
_cell.length_b   1.000
_cell.length_c   1.000
_cell.angle_alpha   90.00
_cell.angle_beta   90.00
_cell.angle_gamma   90.00
#
_symmetry.space_group_name_H-M   'P 1'
#
loop_
_entity.id
_entity.type
_entity.pdbx_description
1 polymer ?
#
loop_
_entity_poly.entity_id
_entity_poly.type
_entity_poly.pdbx_seq_one_letter_code
_entity_poly.pdbx_strand_id
1 'polypeptide(L)'
;MRSFVLAALASGLFAGAAFAQGATPEQGGQSADQQYLAACTPKTNPELCQCLVTTAGESIPNEDERKIFYAYSTGDVEYARGQRALFEPERNVRFNSVLQRAERAVHERCDRFRPQTPAAAPK
;
A
#
# COMPACT_ATOMS: atom_id res chain seq x y z
N MET A 1 22.87 45.18 41.04
CA MET A 1 22.39 45.10 39.64
C MET A 1 21.87 43.69 39.38
N ARG A 2 20.70 43.59 38.74
CA ARG A 2 19.91 42.42 38.26
C ARG A 2 18.44 42.68 38.64
N SER A 3 17.79 43.63 37.99
CA SER A 3 17.03 43.48 36.72
C SER A 3 15.82 42.55 36.86
N PHE A 4 14.67 43.16 37.16
CA PHE A 4 13.34 43.08 36.52
C PHE A 4 13.34 42.35 35.14
N VAL A 5 12.30 41.69 34.59
CA VAL A 5 10.85 41.58 34.82
C VAL A 5 10.27 40.61 33.78
N LEU A 6 9.14 39.96 34.11
CA LEU A 6 8.06 39.38 33.28
C LEU A 6 8.35 38.76 31.89
N ALA A 7 7.87 37.52 31.72
CA ALA A 7 7.00 37.18 30.59
C ALA A 7 6.10 36.00 30.96
N ALA A 8 4.87 36.31 31.36
CA ALA A 8 3.76 35.38 31.34
C ALA A 8 3.38 35.12 29.87
N LEU A 9 3.61 33.91 29.39
CA LEU A 9 3.12 33.46 28.09
C LEU A 9 1.75 32.82 28.28
N ALA A 10 0.76 33.69 28.13
CA ALA A 10 -0.61 33.47 27.68
C ALA A 10 -1.08 32.01 27.58
N SER A 11 -1.89 31.62 28.55
CA SER A 11 -2.91 30.59 28.41
C SER A 11 -3.91 31.01 27.32
N GLY A 12 -3.60 30.70 26.07
CA GLY A 12 -4.54 30.79 24.95
C GLY A 12 -5.58 29.68 25.08
N LEU A 13 -6.73 30.03 25.65
CA LEU A 13 -7.98 29.29 25.54
C LEU A 13 -8.36 29.14 24.05
N PHE A 14 -8.11 27.97 23.46
CA PHE A 14 -8.88 27.53 22.30
C PHE A 14 -9.90 26.51 22.76
N ALA A 15 -11.07 27.03 23.16
CA ALA A 15 -12.30 26.25 23.22
C ALA A 15 -12.75 25.98 21.78
N GLY A 16 -12.31 24.85 21.23
CA GLY A 16 -12.82 24.27 20.01
C GLY A 16 -12.87 22.76 20.21
N ALA A 17 -14.07 22.22 20.46
CA ALA A 17 -14.28 20.79 20.50
C ALA A 17 -14.05 20.22 19.09
N ALA A 18 -12.95 19.50 18.91
CA ALA A 18 -12.77 18.58 17.80
C ALA A 18 -11.90 17.41 18.28
N PHE A 19 -12.53 16.24 18.37
CA PHE A 19 -11.87 14.96 18.54
C PHE A 19 -10.82 14.78 17.45
N ALA A 20 -9.60 14.42 17.83
CA ALA A 20 -8.84 13.34 17.22
C ALA A 20 -7.40 13.43 17.72
N GLN A 21 -7.10 12.51 18.62
CA GLN A 21 -5.82 11.82 18.76
C GLN A 21 -4.83 12.19 17.66
N GLY A 22 -3.84 13.00 18.03
CA GLY A 22 -2.56 13.04 17.33
C GLY A 22 -1.87 11.69 17.51
N ALA A 23 -2.41 10.66 16.86
CA ALA A 23 -1.63 9.53 16.44
C ALA A 23 -0.80 10.05 15.27
N THR A 24 0.46 10.35 15.52
CA THR A 24 1.49 10.03 14.54
C THR A 24 1.14 8.64 14.00
N PRO A 25 1.00 8.41 12.68
CA PRO A 25 0.92 7.05 12.19
C PRO A 25 2.27 6.43 12.54
N GLU A 26 2.32 5.77 13.71
CA GLU A 26 3.21 4.67 13.91
C GLU A 26 2.99 3.81 12.68
N GLN A 27 3.98 3.78 11.79
CA GLN A 27 4.18 2.66 10.87
C GLN A 27 4.55 1.43 11.72
N GLY A 28 3.67 1.09 12.67
CA GLY A 28 3.81 0.02 13.63
C GLY A 28 3.37 -1.24 12.92
N GLY A 29 4.34 -2.02 12.43
CA GLY A 29 4.22 -3.46 12.19
C GLY A 29 3.05 -3.94 11.30
N GLN A 30 2.38 -3.07 10.54
CA GLN A 30 1.32 -3.50 9.64
C GLN A 30 1.93 -4.33 8.52
N SER A 31 1.37 -5.52 8.29
CA SER A 31 1.85 -6.40 7.22
C SER A 31 1.71 -5.72 5.85
N ALA A 32 2.51 -6.15 4.88
CA ALA A 32 2.39 -5.71 3.49
C ALA A 32 0.94 -5.75 2.96
N ASP A 33 0.20 -6.78 3.38
CA ASP A 33 -1.19 -7.01 2.98
C ASP A 33 -2.13 -5.95 3.56
N GLN A 34 -1.98 -5.60 4.84
CA GLN A 34 -2.78 -4.55 5.49
C GLN A 34 -2.51 -3.17 4.89
N GLN A 35 -1.23 -2.86 4.65
CA GLN A 35 -0.83 -1.59 4.02
C GLN A 35 -1.40 -1.50 2.61
N TYR A 36 -1.34 -2.58 1.84
CA TYR A 36 -1.93 -2.63 0.51
C TYR A 36 -3.45 -2.44 0.53
N LEU A 37 -4.18 -3.13 1.42
CA LEU A 37 -5.64 -2.97 1.52
C LEU A 37 -6.03 -1.53 1.86
N ALA A 38 -5.33 -0.89 2.80
CA ALA A 38 -5.58 0.50 3.18
C ALA A 38 -5.35 1.46 2.00
N ALA A 39 -4.37 1.20 1.14
CA ALA A 39 -4.07 2.02 -0.03
C ALA A 39 -4.93 1.72 -1.27
N CYS A 40 -5.34 0.45 -1.46
CA CYS A 40 -6.07 -0.04 -2.62
C CYS A 40 -7.58 0.24 -2.51
N THR A 41 -8.18 -0.09 -1.35
CA THR A 41 -9.62 0.03 -1.11
C THR A 41 -10.22 1.40 -1.46
N PRO A 42 -9.61 2.55 -1.12
CA PRO A 42 -10.18 3.85 -1.48
C PRO A 42 -10.09 4.18 -2.98
N LYS A 43 -9.33 3.41 -3.78
CA LYS A 43 -9.08 3.70 -5.20
C LYS A 43 -9.88 2.81 -6.16
N THR A 44 -10.42 1.69 -5.69
CA THR A 44 -11.06 0.69 -6.56
C THR A 44 -12.07 -0.17 -5.80
N ASN A 45 -12.51 -1.28 -6.40
CA ASN A 45 -13.41 -2.23 -5.76
C ASN A 45 -12.70 -2.94 -4.57
N PRO A 46 -13.24 -2.86 -3.33
CA PRO A 46 -12.66 -3.57 -2.18
C PRO A 46 -12.55 -5.09 -2.40
N GLU A 47 -13.48 -5.71 -3.13
CA GLU A 47 -13.42 -7.14 -3.43
C GLU A 47 -12.24 -7.49 -4.33
N LEU A 48 -11.87 -6.59 -5.24
CA LEU A 48 -10.67 -6.74 -6.05
C LEU A 48 -9.42 -6.69 -5.17
N CYS A 49 -9.32 -5.70 -4.28
CA CYS A 49 -8.19 -5.56 -3.36
C CYS A 49 -8.04 -6.81 -2.47
N GLN A 50 -9.13 -7.32 -1.93
CA GLN A 50 -9.13 -8.53 -1.11
C GLN A 50 -8.76 -9.79 -1.91
N CYS A 51 -9.24 -9.91 -3.15
CA CYS A 51 -8.87 -11.01 -4.04
C CYS A 51 -7.38 -11.01 -4.36
N LEU A 52 -6.81 -9.83 -4.61
CA LEU A 52 -5.37 -9.64 -4.87
C LEU A 52 -4.53 -10.04 -3.66
N VAL A 53 -4.91 -9.63 -2.46
CA VAL A 53 -4.22 -10.03 -1.22
C VAL A 53 -4.27 -11.53 -0.99
N THR A 54 -5.45 -12.13 -1.15
CA THR A 54 -5.62 -13.58 -0.96
C THR A 54 -4.76 -14.36 -1.95
N THR A 55 -4.80 -13.98 -3.23
CA THR A 55 -4.01 -14.62 -4.29
C THR A 55 -2.50 -14.45 -4.09
N ALA A 56 -2.07 -13.26 -3.66
CA ALA A 56 -0.67 -12.97 -3.35
C ALA A 56 -0.19 -13.77 -2.12
N GLY A 57 -1.01 -13.86 -1.07
CA GLY A 57 -0.70 -14.64 0.13
C GLY A 57 -0.49 -16.13 -0.15
N GLU A 58 -1.26 -16.70 -1.07
CA GLU A 58 -1.11 -18.10 -1.52
C GLU A 58 0.11 -18.31 -2.44
N SER A 59 0.38 -17.36 -3.34
CA SER A 59 1.36 -17.53 -4.42
C SER A 59 2.76 -17.03 -4.07
N ILE A 60 2.85 -16.09 -3.13
CA ILE A 60 4.06 -15.33 -2.81
C ILE A 60 4.26 -15.40 -1.29
N PRO A 61 4.97 -16.41 -0.76
CA PRO A 61 5.12 -16.61 0.68
C PRO A 61 5.99 -15.54 1.34
N ASN A 62 6.98 -14.99 0.61
CA ASN A 62 7.87 -13.96 1.12
C ASN A 62 7.18 -12.58 1.11
N GLU A 63 7.17 -11.91 2.26
CA GLU A 63 6.46 -10.64 2.42
C GLU A 63 7.08 -9.50 1.60
N ASP A 64 8.39 -9.42 1.45
CA ASP A 64 9.03 -8.37 0.65
C ASP A 64 8.74 -8.55 -0.85
N GLU A 65 8.67 -9.79 -1.31
CA GLU A 65 8.22 -10.11 -2.66
C GLU A 65 6.73 -9.74 -2.87
N ARG A 66 5.88 -9.89 -1.85
CA ARG A 66 4.50 -9.39 -1.89
C ARG A 66 4.44 -7.87 -1.99
N LYS A 67 5.27 -7.14 -1.26
CA LYS A 67 5.34 -5.66 -1.37
C LYS A 67 5.67 -5.23 -2.80
N ILE A 68 6.62 -5.90 -3.45
CA ILE A 68 6.99 -5.61 -4.86
C ILE A 68 5.82 -5.94 -5.79
N PHE A 69 5.16 -7.09 -5.61
CA PHE A 69 3.98 -7.46 -6.39
C PHE A 69 2.83 -6.43 -6.23
N TYR A 70 2.57 -5.97 -5.02
CA TYR A 70 1.57 -4.94 -4.75
C TYR A 70 1.93 -3.61 -5.39
N ALA A 71 3.20 -3.21 -5.37
CA ALA A 71 3.67 -2.01 -6.04
C ALA A 71 3.46 -2.09 -7.57
N TYR A 72 3.73 -3.23 -8.21
CA TYR A 72 3.35 -3.43 -9.62
C TYR A 72 1.83 -3.32 -9.82
N SER A 73 1.05 -3.92 -8.92
CA SER A 73 -0.42 -3.95 -9.00
C SER A 73 -1.08 -2.58 -8.80
N THR A 74 -0.47 -1.68 -8.02
CA THR A 74 -0.94 -0.29 -7.83
C THR A 74 -0.38 0.70 -8.86
N GLY A 75 0.50 0.25 -9.75
CA GLY A 75 1.16 1.12 -10.74
C GLY A 75 2.41 1.85 -10.24
N ASP A 76 2.88 1.56 -9.03
CA ASP A 76 4.17 2.05 -8.51
C ASP A 76 5.35 1.23 -9.05
N VAL A 77 5.51 1.30 -10.39
CA VAL A 77 6.47 0.48 -11.13
C VAL A 77 7.91 0.88 -10.81
N GLU A 78 8.16 2.15 -10.51
CA GLU A 78 9.51 2.64 -10.17
C GLU A 78 9.99 2.08 -8.84
N TYR A 79 9.15 2.14 -7.80
CA TYR A 79 9.47 1.50 -6.52
C TYR A 79 9.68 -0.01 -6.68
N ALA A 80 8.77 -0.68 -7.39
CA ALA A 80 8.86 -2.12 -7.61
C ALA A 80 10.18 -2.53 -8.30
N ARG A 81 10.60 -1.78 -9.34
CA ARG A 81 11.88 -1.99 -10.03
C ARG A 81 13.07 -1.70 -9.12
N GLY A 82 13.01 -0.63 -8.33
CA GLY A 82 14.08 -0.27 -7.38
C GLY A 82 14.31 -1.35 -6.32
N GLN A 83 13.24 -1.84 -5.70
CA GLN A 83 13.33 -2.92 -4.71
C GLN A 83 13.83 -4.23 -5.34
N ARG A 84 13.35 -4.55 -6.53
CA ARG A 84 13.76 -5.74 -7.26
C ARG A 84 15.23 -5.69 -7.70
N ALA A 85 15.78 -4.51 -7.95
CA ALA A 85 17.20 -4.35 -8.28
C ALA A 85 18.13 -4.71 -7.11
N LEU A 86 17.62 -4.75 -5.88
CA LEU A 86 18.35 -5.17 -4.69
C LEU A 86 18.38 -6.70 -4.52
N PHE A 87 17.69 -7.45 -5.36
CA PHE A 87 17.71 -8.91 -5.31
C PHE A 87 18.97 -9.44 -5.97
N GLU A 88 19.62 -10.40 -5.30
CA GLU A 88 20.64 -11.24 -5.92
C GLU A 88 20.09 -11.92 -7.19
N PRO A 89 20.94 -12.19 -8.20
CA PRO A 89 20.51 -12.74 -9.48
C PRO A 89 19.61 -13.98 -9.36
N GLU A 90 19.96 -14.92 -8.49
CA GLU A 90 19.21 -16.16 -8.28
C GLU A 90 17.83 -15.90 -7.68
N ARG A 91 17.72 -14.93 -6.76
CA ARG A 91 16.43 -14.52 -6.19
C ARG A 91 15.58 -13.83 -7.25
N ASN A 92 16.19 -13.01 -8.10
CA ASN A 92 15.49 -12.31 -9.17
C ASN A 92 14.89 -13.29 -10.21
N VAL A 93 15.64 -14.35 -10.58
CA VAL A 93 15.14 -15.43 -11.44
C VAL A 93 13.96 -16.17 -10.81
N ARG A 94 14.07 -16.54 -9.52
CA ARG A 94 12.94 -17.18 -8.80
C ARG A 94 11.73 -16.26 -8.72
N PHE A 95 11.94 -14.99 -8.37
CA PHE A 95 10.86 -14.02 -8.23
C PHE A 95 10.12 -13.78 -9.56
N ASN A 96 10.80 -13.82 -10.71
CA ASN A 96 10.13 -13.79 -12.03
C ASN A 96 9.07 -14.88 -12.17
N SER A 97 9.43 -16.12 -11.83
CA SER A 97 8.50 -17.26 -11.93
C SER A 97 7.32 -17.12 -10.95
N VAL A 98 7.57 -16.56 -9.77
CA VAL A 98 6.55 -16.29 -8.76
C VAL A 98 5.60 -15.20 -9.26
N LEU A 99 6.13 -14.11 -9.81
CA LEU A 99 5.36 -13.01 -10.36
C LEU A 99 4.44 -13.47 -11.49
N GLN A 100 4.97 -14.21 -12.47
CA GLN A 100 4.17 -14.73 -13.58
C GLN A 100 3.04 -15.67 -13.12
N ARG A 101 3.30 -16.49 -12.08
CA ARG A 101 2.27 -17.37 -11.51
C ARG A 101 1.20 -16.56 -10.78
N ALA A 102 1.60 -15.57 -9.99
CA ALA A 102 0.68 -14.69 -9.29
C ALA A 102 -0.19 -13.89 -10.28
N GLU A 103 0.41 -13.32 -11.33
CA GLU A 103 -0.31 -12.60 -12.39
C GLU A 103 -1.36 -13.48 -13.08
N ARG A 104 -1.00 -14.74 -13.41
CA ARG A 104 -1.95 -15.69 -13.97
C ARG A 104 -3.10 -15.98 -13.00
N ALA A 105 -2.79 -16.28 -11.73
CA ALA A 105 -3.80 -16.57 -10.73
C ALA A 105 -4.74 -15.36 -10.50
N VAL A 106 -4.20 -14.15 -10.55
CA VAL A 106 -4.98 -12.90 -10.49
C VAL A 106 -5.90 -12.77 -11.69
N HIS A 107 -5.40 -13.00 -12.90
CA HIS A 107 -6.21 -12.97 -14.11
C HIS A 107 -7.37 -13.96 -14.04
N GLU A 108 -7.10 -15.19 -13.59
CA GLU A 108 -8.11 -16.25 -13.48
C GLU A 108 -9.17 -15.98 -12.39
N ARG A 109 -8.78 -15.37 -11.26
CA ARG A 109 -9.64 -15.29 -10.06
C ARG A 109 -10.22 -13.90 -9.80
N CYS A 110 -9.46 -12.86 -10.13
CA CYS A 110 -9.74 -11.49 -9.69
C CYS A 110 -10.23 -10.56 -10.81
N ASP A 111 -10.00 -10.88 -12.08
CA ASP A 111 -10.38 -9.98 -13.19
C ASP A 111 -11.89 -9.70 -13.26
N ARG A 112 -12.72 -10.63 -12.77
CA ARG A 112 -14.17 -10.41 -12.65
C ARG A 112 -14.57 -9.20 -11.79
N PHE A 113 -13.68 -8.77 -10.87
CA PHE A 113 -13.90 -7.64 -9.98
C PHE A 113 -13.31 -6.33 -10.52
N ARG A 114 -12.55 -6.39 -11.62
CA ARG A 114 -12.00 -5.19 -12.25
C ARG A 114 -13.13 -4.36 -12.84
N PRO A 115 -13.08 -3.02 -12.70
CA PRO A 115 -14.06 -2.16 -13.34
C PRO A 115 -14.03 -2.42 -14.84
N GLN A 116 -15.17 -2.88 -15.39
CA GLN A 116 -15.31 -3.01 -16.82
C GLN A 116 -15.40 -1.61 -17.39
N THR A 117 -14.30 -1.11 -17.96
CA THR A 117 -14.39 0.06 -18.83
C THR A 117 -15.32 -0.36 -19.97
N PRO A 118 -16.48 0.32 -20.18
CA PRO A 118 -17.34 -0.03 -21.30
C PRO A 118 -16.49 0.01 -22.55
N ALA A 119 -16.42 -1.11 -23.26
CA ALA A 119 -15.71 -1.22 -24.52
C ALA A 119 -16.12 0.00 -25.35
N ALA A 120 -15.16 0.86 -25.69
CA ALA A 120 -15.42 2.00 -26.54
C ALA A 120 -16.10 1.46 -27.79
N ALA A 121 -17.40 1.73 -27.93
CA ALA A 121 -18.18 1.24 -29.05
C ALA A 121 -17.46 1.69 -30.33
N PRO A 122 -17.15 0.78 -31.26
CA PRO A 122 -16.58 1.17 -32.53
C PRO A 122 -17.54 2.16 -33.19
N LYS A 123 -17.03 3.34 -33.55
CA LYS A 123 -17.76 4.33 -34.36
C LYS A 123 -17.97 3.79 -35.78
#